data_AF-A0AAU8JSZ0-F1
#
_entry.id   AF-A0AAU8JSZ0-F1
#
_cell.length_a   1.000
_cell.length_b   1.000
_cell.length_c   1.000
_cell.angle_alpha   90.00
_cell.angle_beta   90.00
_cell.angle_gamma   90.00
#
_symmetry.space_group_name_H-M   'P 1'
#
loop_
_entity.id
_entity.type
_entity.pdbx_description
1 polymer ?
#
loop_
_entity_poly.entity_id
_entity_poly.type
_entity_poly.pdbx_seq_one_letter_code
_entity_poly.pdbx_strand_id
1 'polypeptide(L)'
;MPSPYRHTPGVPKNAATGLVARVYAQMAEDFLLADGPLMSLSPAPEVLAATWALLREAELAGEASRIEKEAAASAVSRVNRCPFCTEAHALLVHGAGDHRLAESVRTGAAPQDSGQAAVVAWAEATRSPGAPDLAAPPFPERLAPEFLGTALATHFINRMVTSLLDEPALLPGAVHRSQLVRRVAGRVVQRAARLLLAPGRSLELLGPEAESGPVPAWAGPGPIGRAYAALRAVGERGGRTLGAEGRAAVLAAVAAWDGTHPPLGGGRLESPLGGLGPDDRPAARLALLAALAPYRITDEQVAEWRERHGEAADGGELVRVLAFGAMAAVTRVEGWITAATLTAPSV
;
A
#
# COMPACT_ATOMS: atom_id res chain seq x y z
N MET A 1 -11.38 21.33 11.48
CA MET A 1 -10.16 21.15 10.68
C MET A 1 -10.58 20.67 9.30
N PRO A 2 -9.94 21.12 8.20
CA PRO A 2 -10.22 20.56 6.88
C PRO A 2 -9.99 19.03 6.91
N SER A 3 -10.82 18.31 6.16
CA SER A 3 -10.71 16.85 6.04
C SER A 3 -9.36 16.49 5.43
N PRO A 4 -8.61 15.53 5.98
CA PRO A 4 -7.37 15.05 5.37
C PRO A 4 -7.61 14.21 4.10
N TYR A 5 -8.86 13.82 3.84
CA TYR A 5 -9.25 13.04 2.67
C TYR A 5 -9.47 13.97 1.47
N ARG A 6 -8.70 13.74 0.40
CA ARG A 6 -8.84 14.36 -0.90
C ARG A 6 -9.88 13.61 -1.72
N HIS A 7 -10.63 14.36 -2.53
CA HIS A 7 -11.60 13.87 -3.50
C HIS A 7 -12.83 13.17 -2.90
N THR A 8 -12.68 12.21 -1.99
CA THR A 8 -13.76 11.43 -1.39
C THR A 8 -13.61 11.38 0.13
N PRO A 9 -14.61 11.80 0.92
CA PRO A 9 -14.56 11.65 2.37
C PRO A 9 -14.65 10.18 2.77
N GLY A 10 -13.89 9.77 3.79
CA GLY A 10 -14.10 8.49 4.46
C GLY A 10 -15.43 8.46 5.20
N VAL A 11 -16.03 7.28 5.35
CA VAL A 11 -17.22 7.04 6.16
C VAL A 11 -16.89 7.36 7.63
N PRO A 12 -17.57 8.34 8.25
CA PRO A 12 -17.35 8.64 9.66
C PRO A 12 -17.67 7.44 10.55
N LYS A 13 -16.89 7.20 11.60
CA LYS A 13 -17.08 6.03 12.48
C LYS A 13 -18.48 5.90 13.07
N ASN A 14 -19.07 7.01 13.51
CA ASN A 14 -20.40 7.04 14.09
C ASN A 14 -21.51 6.75 13.05
N ALA A 15 -21.17 6.81 11.77
CA ALA A 15 -22.03 6.45 10.64
C ALA A 15 -21.63 5.11 10.00
N ALA A 16 -20.50 4.52 10.41
CA ALA A 16 -20.02 3.27 9.85
C ALA A 16 -20.98 2.13 10.23
N THR A 17 -21.40 1.36 9.23
CA THR A 17 -22.26 0.19 9.39
C THR A 17 -21.71 -0.97 8.56
N GLY A 18 -22.26 -2.17 8.72
CA GLY A 18 -21.92 -3.34 7.90
C GLY A 18 -20.43 -3.69 7.94
N LEU A 19 -19.83 -3.93 6.77
CA LEU A 19 -18.43 -4.34 6.64
C LEU A 19 -17.45 -3.26 7.14
N VAL A 20 -17.72 -1.97 6.86
CA VAL A 20 -16.85 -0.87 7.30
C VAL A 20 -16.76 -0.83 8.83
N ALA A 21 -17.89 -0.97 9.53
CA ALA A 21 -17.90 -0.99 11.00
C ALA A 21 -17.09 -2.17 11.57
N ARG A 22 -17.18 -3.36 10.96
CA ARG A 22 -16.42 -4.54 11.40
C ARG A 22 -14.91 -4.35 11.20
N VAL A 23 -14.49 -3.78 10.05
CA VAL A 23 -13.08 -3.47 9.82
C VAL A 23 -12.58 -2.44 10.83
N TYR A 24 -13.34 -1.35 11.06
CA TYR A 24 -12.95 -0.32 12.03
C TYR A 24 -12.87 -0.86 13.46
N ALA A 25 -13.76 -1.76 13.86
CA ALA A 25 -13.69 -2.42 15.16
C ALA A 25 -12.41 -3.24 15.29
N GLN A 26 -12.07 -4.07 14.30
CA GLN A 26 -10.85 -4.87 14.33
C GLN A 26 -9.59 -3.98 14.31
N MET A 27 -9.58 -2.89 13.54
CA MET A 27 -8.48 -1.91 13.55
C MET A 27 -8.29 -1.26 14.92
N ALA A 28 -9.38 -0.86 15.58
CA ALA A 28 -9.33 -0.22 16.89
C ALA A 28 -8.79 -1.17 17.97
N GLU A 29 -9.07 -2.47 17.86
CA GLU A 29 -8.56 -3.49 18.78
C GLU A 29 -7.09 -3.86 18.52
N ASP A 30 -6.75 -4.12 17.26
CA ASP A 30 -5.46 -4.71 16.88
C ASP A 30 -4.36 -3.66 16.64
N PHE A 31 -4.74 -2.41 16.34
CA PHE A 31 -3.78 -1.33 16.07
C PHE A 31 -3.93 -0.13 17.01
N LEU A 32 -4.96 -0.12 17.86
CA LEU A 32 -5.23 0.92 18.88
C LEU A 32 -5.25 2.36 18.31
N LEU A 33 -5.43 2.49 17.00
CA LEU A 33 -5.65 3.75 16.33
C LEU A 33 -7.12 3.90 16.02
N ALA A 34 -7.66 5.02 16.48
CA ALA A 34 -9.03 5.36 16.20
C ALA A 34 -9.16 5.75 14.73
N ASP A 35 -8.41 6.74 14.25
CA ASP A 35 -8.49 7.24 12.88
C ASP A 35 -7.17 7.00 12.14
N GLY A 36 -7.23 6.90 10.80
CA GLY A 36 -6.04 6.63 10.01
C GLY A 36 -6.24 6.74 8.50
N PRO A 37 -5.15 6.54 7.74
CA PRO A 37 -5.15 6.67 6.29
C PRO A 37 -6.11 5.72 5.61
N LEU A 38 -6.27 4.48 6.11
CA LEU A 38 -7.11 3.45 5.49
C LEU A 38 -8.60 3.82 5.45
N MET A 39 -9.04 4.77 6.27
CA MET A 39 -10.43 5.22 6.24
C MET A 39 -10.80 5.87 4.89
N SER A 40 -9.82 6.35 4.11
CA SER A 40 -10.04 6.81 2.73
C SER A 40 -10.59 5.72 1.80
N LEU A 41 -10.41 4.44 2.17
CA LEU A 41 -10.88 3.28 1.42
C LEU A 41 -12.31 2.87 1.78
N SER A 42 -12.88 3.38 2.87
CA SER A 42 -14.22 3.00 3.35
C SER A 42 -15.39 3.23 2.38
N PRO A 43 -15.33 4.16 1.40
CA PRO A 43 -16.33 4.22 0.33
C PRO A 43 -16.35 2.97 -0.58
N ALA A 44 -15.29 2.15 -0.56
CA ALA A 44 -15.23 0.84 -1.19
C ALA A 44 -14.94 -0.24 -0.12
N PRO A 45 -15.96 -0.71 0.61
CA PRO A 45 -15.79 -1.55 1.80
C PRO A 45 -14.95 -2.82 1.58
N GLU A 46 -15.05 -3.43 0.40
CA GLU A 46 -14.29 -4.64 0.05
C GLU A 46 -12.82 -4.34 -0.18
N VAL A 47 -12.49 -3.16 -0.75
CA VAL A 47 -11.10 -2.70 -0.87
C VAL A 47 -10.52 -2.45 0.52
N LEU A 48 -11.26 -1.72 1.37
CA LEU A 48 -10.86 -1.49 2.77
C LEU A 48 -10.61 -2.82 3.51
N ALA A 49 -11.55 -3.76 3.44
CA ALA A 49 -11.45 -5.03 4.14
C ALA A 49 -10.25 -5.87 3.67
N ALA A 50 -10.04 -5.97 2.35
CA ALA A 50 -8.92 -6.73 1.81
C ALA A 50 -7.56 -6.08 2.09
N THR A 51 -7.49 -4.74 2.04
CA THR A 51 -6.27 -4.00 2.42
C THR A 51 -5.95 -4.19 3.90
N TRP A 52 -6.95 -4.07 4.78
CA TRP A 52 -6.77 -4.30 6.20
C TRP A 52 -6.36 -5.75 6.49
N ALA A 53 -6.97 -6.73 5.83
CA ALA A 53 -6.61 -8.12 6.01
C ALA A 53 -5.14 -8.37 5.65
N LEU A 54 -4.68 -7.91 4.48
CA LEU A 54 -3.29 -8.13 4.09
C LEU A 54 -2.31 -7.42 5.06
N LEU A 55 -2.60 -6.16 5.42
CA LEU A 55 -1.79 -5.41 6.39
C LEU A 55 -1.72 -6.15 7.73
N ARG A 56 -2.87 -6.56 8.27
CA ARG A 56 -2.95 -7.27 9.55
C ARG A 56 -2.16 -8.58 9.53
N GLU A 57 -2.40 -9.42 8.53
CA GLU A 57 -1.80 -10.76 8.49
C GLU A 57 -0.31 -10.75 8.16
N ALA A 58 0.16 -9.83 7.32
CA ALA A 58 1.56 -9.78 6.93
C ALA A 58 2.41 -8.92 7.87
N GLU A 59 1.92 -7.74 8.25
CA GLU A 59 2.71 -6.76 8.99
C GLU A 59 2.45 -6.85 10.50
N LEU A 60 1.19 -7.02 10.93
CA LEU A 60 0.85 -6.92 12.35
C LEU A 60 0.97 -8.23 13.12
N ALA A 61 0.52 -9.33 12.52
CA ALA A 61 0.53 -10.67 13.08
C ALA A 61 1.77 -11.46 12.64
N GLY A 62 1.96 -12.64 13.22
CA GLY A 62 3.00 -13.59 12.80
C GLY A 62 4.22 -13.65 13.70
N GLU A 63 5.26 -14.30 13.20
CA GLU A 63 6.50 -14.60 13.93
C GLU A 63 7.63 -13.63 13.61
N ALA A 64 7.63 -13.02 12.43
CA ALA A 64 8.69 -12.10 12.02
C ALA A 64 8.70 -10.86 12.93
N SER A 65 9.90 -10.32 13.15
CA SER A 65 10.08 -9.13 13.99
C SER A 65 9.23 -7.98 13.48
N ARG A 66 8.32 -7.49 14.32
CA ARG A 66 7.51 -6.31 13.98
C ARG A 66 8.37 -5.10 13.64
N ILE A 67 9.51 -4.93 14.32
CA ILE A 67 10.47 -3.84 14.07
C ILE A 67 11.04 -3.92 12.65
N GLU A 68 11.43 -5.11 12.20
CA GLU A 68 12.01 -5.31 10.88
C GLU A 68 10.98 -5.13 9.77
N LYS A 69 9.73 -5.59 9.99
CA LYS A 69 8.62 -5.36 9.04
C LYS A 69 8.29 -3.87 8.88
N GLU A 70 8.24 -3.13 9.98
CA GLU A 70 8.05 -1.67 9.96
C GLU A 70 9.22 -0.93 9.29
N ALA A 71 10.46 -1.39 9.52
CA ALA A 71 11.63 -0.84 8.84
C ALA A 71 11.57 -1.07 7.33
N ALA A 72 11.18 -2.27 6.89
CA ALA A 72 10.95 -2.59 5.49
C ALA A 72 9.82 -1.74 4.88
N ALA A 73 8.69 -1.59 5.57
CA ALA A 73 7.56 -0.76 5.14
C ALA A 73 7.95 0.73 5.03
N SER A 74 8.75 1.25 5.97
CA SER A 74 9.30 2.61 5.89
C SER A 74 10.22 2.78 4.66
N ALA A 75 11.07 1.81 4.37
CA ALA A 75 11.97 1.83 3.23
C ALA A 75 11.21 1.78 1.88
N VAL A 76 10.22 0.89 1.76
CA VAL A 76 9.30 0.82 0.61
C VAL A 76 8.56 2.16 0.43
N SER A 77 8.06 2.75 1.52
CA SER A 77 7.37 4.04 1.49
C SER A 77 8.26 5.17 0.98
N ARG A 78 9.55 5.12 1.30
CA ARG A 78 10.55 6.09 0.85
C ARG A 78 10.79 5.99 -0.66
N VAL A 79 11.02 4.78 -1.19
CA VAL A 79 11.21 4.59 -2.65
C VAL A 79 9.92 4.88 -3.42
N ASN A 80 8.76 4.70 -2.79
CA ASN A 80 7.47 5.10 -3.34
C ASN A 80 7.18 6.59 -3.25
N ARG A 81 7.99 7.35 -2.50
CA ARG A 81 7.79 8.78 -2.22
C ARG A 81 6.43 9.06 -1.57
N CYS A 82 6.10 8.30 -0.52
CA CYS A 82 4.96 8.54 0.36
C CYS A 82 5.45 9.05 1.72
N PRO A 83 5.54 10.39 1.92
CA PRO A 83 5.97 11.00 3.18
C PRO A 83 5.19 10.53 4.40
N PHE A 84 3.86 10.41 4.29
CA PHE A 84 3.03 10.00 5.42
C PHE A 84 3.41 8.61 5.92
N CYS A 85 3.45 7.63 5.02
CA CYS A 85 3.78 6.25 5.40
C CYS A 85 5.24 6.14 5.88
N THR A 86 6.18 6.88 5.29
CA THR A 86 7.59 6.91 5.76
C THR A 86 7.66 7.32 7.23
N GLU A 87 6.98 8.41 7.61
CA GLU A 87 6.97 8.89 9.00
C GLU A 87 6.17 7.97 9.92
N ALA A 88 5.03 7.43 9.47
CA ALA A 88 4.18 6.55 10.26
C ALA A 88 4.88 5.24 10.64
N HIS A 89 5.53 4.58 9.68
CA HIS A 89 6.27 3.34 9.94
C HIS A 89 7.52 3.62 10.79
N ALA A 90 8.27 4.70 10.53
CA ALA A 90 9.38 5.10 11.40
C ALA A 90 8.93 5.40 12.85
N LEU A 91 7.73 5.96 13.03
CA LEU A 91 7.16 6.18 14.35
C LEU A 91 6.83 4.87 15.09
N LEU A 92 6.39 3.84 14.36
CA LEU A 92 6.15 2.49 14.92
C LEU A 92 7.47 1.83 15.31
N VAL A 93 8.53 2.00 14.52
CA VAL A 93 9.90 1.58 14.91
C VAL A 93 10.35 2.29 16.20
N HIS A 94 10.11 3.61 16.31
CA HIS A 94 10.37 4.34 17.57
C HIS A 94 9.55 3.77 18.74
N GLY A 95 8.27 3.45 18.54
CA GLY A 95 7.39 2.91 19.57
C GLY A 95 7.80 1.50 20.02
N ALA A 96 8.30 0.69 19.11
CA ALA A 96 8.85 -0.62 19.43
C ALA A 96 10.15 -0.51 20.25
N GLY A 97 10.93 0.55 20.05
CA GLY A 97 12.04 0.94 20.94
C GLY A 97 13.38 1.15 20.23
N ASP A 98 13.48 0.85 18.94
CA ASP A 98 14.71 1.04 18.16
C ASP A 98 14.75 2.43 17.52
N HIS A 99 15.07 3.43 18.32
CA HIS A 99 15.08 4.82 17.86
C HIS A 99 16.19 5.13 16.85
N ARG A 100 17.27 4.32 16.80
CA ARG A 100 18.36 4.54 15.84
C ARG A 100 17.93 4.03 14.47
N LEU A 101 17.40 2.80 14.41
CA LEU A 101 16.82 2.26 13.19
C LEU A 101 15.73 3.19 12.64
N ALA A 102 14.84 3.67 13.50
CA ALA A 102 13.76 4.58 13.11
C ALA A 102 14.26 5.83 12.38
N GLU A 103 15.32 6.48 12.88
CA GLU A 103 15.88 7.66 12.21
C GLU A 103 16.66 7.29 10.93
N SER A 104 17.36 6.15 10.91
CA SER A 104 18.02 5.64 9.72
C SER A 104 17.02 5.41 8.58
N VAL A 105 15.96 4.63 8.81
CA VAL A 105 14.96 4.32 7.76
C VAL A 105 14.16 5.54 7.32
N ARG A 106 13.87 6.47 8.24
CA ARG A 106 13.17 7.73 7.92
C ARG A 106 14.01 8.62 7.00
N THR A 107 15.32 8.70 7.24
CA THR A 107 16.24 9.56 6.47
C THR A 107 16.83 8.89 5.25
N GLY A 108 16.72 7.56 5.14
CA GLY A 108 17.42 6.76 4.12
C GLY A 108 18.91 6.57 4.42
N ALA A 109 19.34 6.81 5.66
CA ALA A 109 20.69 6.45 6.08
C ALA A 109 20.77 4.94 6.32
N ALA A 110 21.92 4.33 6.03
CA ALA A 110 22.15 2.92 6.32
C ALA A 110 22.02 2.66 7.84
N PRO A 111 21.24 1.64 8.26
CA PRO A 111 21.27 1.15 9.63
C PRO A 111 22.67 0.70 10.06
N GLN A 112 22.96 0.78 11.37
CA GLN A 112 24.25 0.35 11.92
C GLN A 112 24.36 -1.18 12.03
N ASP A 113 23.25 -1.84 12.34
CA ASP A 113 23.17 -3.30 12.37
C ASP A 113 23.11 -3.85 10.93
N SER A 114 23.95 -4.83 10.62
CA SER A 114 24.06 -5.37 9.26
C SER A 114 22.84 -6.16 8.82
N GLY A 115 22.14 -6.83 9.74
CA GLY A 115 20.89 -7.54 9.44
C GLY A 115 19.77 -6.57 9.10
N GLN A 116 19.59 -5.53 9.93
CA GLN A 116 18.64 -4.45 9.66
C GLN A 116 18.97 -3.71 8.35
N ALA A 117 20.26 -3.45 8.09
CA ALA A 117 20.68 -2.80 6.84
C ALA A 117 20.35 -3.66 5.62
N ALA A 118 20.52 -4.98 5.70
CA ALA A 118 20.15 -5.89 4.62
C ALA A 118 18.64 -5.91 4.36
N VAL A 119 17.80 -5.97 5.41
CA VAL A 119 16.33 -5.89 5.29
C VAL A 119 15.89 -4.60 4.62
N VAL A 120 16.48 -3.46 5.02
CA VAL A 120 16.19 -2.16 4.42
C VAL A 120 16.63 -2.12 2.95
N ALA A 121 17.82 -2.62 2.62
CA ALA A 121 18.31 -2.66 1.23
C ALA A 121 17.41 -3.53 0.33
N TRP A 122 17.03 -4.72 0.80
CA TRP A 122 16.06 -5.58 0.11
C TRP A 122 14.72 -4.87 -0.12
N ALA A 123 14.21 -4.18 0.89
CA ALA A 123 12.94 -3.47 0.82
C ALA A 123 12.98 -2.32 -0.21
N GLU A 124 14.07 -1.54 -0.24
CA GLU A 124 14.28 -0.50 -1.26
C GLU A 124 14.39 -1.09 -2.68
N ALA A 125 15.02 -2.26 -2.80
CA ALA A 125 15.20 -2.97 -4.06
C ALA A 125 13.90 -3.56 -4.63
N THR A 126 12.81 -3.68 -3.86
CA THR A 126 11.53 -4.25 -4.34
C THR A 126 10.94 -3.51 -5.54
N ARG A 127 11.32 -2.24 -5.75
CA ARG A 127 10.90 -1.43 -6.91
C ARG A 127 11.92 -1.47 -8.06
N SER A 128 12.99 -2.24 -7.94
CA SER A 128 14.11 -2.26 -8.89
C SER A 128 14.25 -3.66 -9.50
N PRO A 129 13.65 -3.92 -10.68
CA PRO A 129 13.73 -5.23 -11.32
C PRO A 129 15.18 -5.66 -11.55
N GLY A 130 15.52 -6.89 -11.15
CA GLY A 130 16.86 -7.45 -11.31
C GLY A 130 17.91 -6.92 -10.33
N ALA A 131 17.51 -6.14 -9.31
CA ALA A 131 18.43 -5.73 -8.25
C ALA A 131 19.01 -6.95 -7.51
N PRO A 132 20.35 -7.01 -7.27
CA PRO A 132 20.98 -8.15 -6.60
C PRO A 132 20.38 -8.47 -5.23
N ASP A 133 19.96 -7.45 -4.47
CA ASP A 133 19.37 -7.62 -3.15
C ASP A 133 18.08 -8.45 -3.17
N LEU A 134 17.36 -8.52 -4.31
CA LEU A 134 16.15 -9.35 -4.44
C LEU A 134 16.47 -10.84 -4.59
N ALA A 135 17.65 -11.20 -5.09
CA ALA A 135 18.03 -12.59 -5.34
C ALA A 135 18.35 -13.36 -4.06
N ALA A 136 18.73 -12.65 -2.99
CA ALA A 136 19.06 -13.25 -1.69
C ALA A 136 18.34 -12.48 -0.56
N PRO A 137 17.03 -12.76 -0.32
CA PRO A 137 16.29 -12.12 0.74
C PRO A 137 16.98 -12.33 2.11
N PRO A 138 17.13 -11.27 2.93
CA PRO A 138 17.95 -11.29 4.15
C PRO A 138 17.24 -11.91 5.36
N PHE A 139 16.23 -12.74 5.12
CA PHE A 139 15.40 -13.36 6.14
C PHE A 139 15.19 -14.86 5.83
N PRO A 140 14.97 -15.70 6.86
CA PRO A 140 14.66 -17.11 6.65
C PRO A 140 13.44 -17.32 5.76
N GLU A 141 13.47 -18.35 4.91
CA GLU A 141 12.38 -18.68 3.98
C GLU A 141 11.02 -18.81 4.68
N ARG A 142 10.97 -19.39 5.88
CA ARG A 142 9.73 -19.50 6.68
C ARG A 142 9.08 -18.15 7.02
N LEU A 143 9.86 -17.07 7.06
CA LEU A 143 9.40 -15.71 7.33
C LEU A 143 9.12 -14.90 6.06
N ALA A 144 9.45 -15.46 4.88
CA ALA A 144 9.27 -14.77 3.61
C ALA A 144 7.83 -14.28 3.36
N PRO A 145 6.76 -15.06 3.66
CA PRO A 145 5.38 -14.57 3.50
C PRO A 145 5.11 -13.24 4.23
N GLU A 146 5.63 -13.07 5.45
CA GLU A 146 5.40 -11.87 6.26
C GLU A 146 6.11 -10.64 5.67
N PHE A 147 7.37 -10.79 5.24
CA PHE A 147 8.13 -9.69 4.63
C PHE A 147 7.62 -9.33 3.24
N LEU A 148 7.35 -10.32 2.38
CA LEU A 148 6.80 -10.09 1.04
C LEU A 148 5.41 -9.48 1.12
N GLY A 149 4.54 -10.02 1.98
CA GLY A 149 3.20 -9.49 2.21
C GLY A 149 3.24 -8.05 2.73
N THR A 150 4.16 -7.73 3.66
CA THR A 150 4.35 -6.37 4.17
C THR A 150 4.77 -5.41 3.06
N ALA A 151 5.78 -5.79 2.26
CA ALA A 151 6.24 -4.96 1.15
C ALA A 151 5.12 -4.71 0.12
N LEU A 152 4.37 -5.74 -0.28
CA LEU A 152 3.28 -5.64 -1.25
C LEU A 152 2.10 -4.83 -0.71
N ALA A 153 1.73 -5.01 0.57
CA ALA A 153 0.73 -4.19 1.24
C ALA A 153 1.14 -2.73 1.25
N THR A 154 2.41 -2.44 1.58
CA THR A 154 2.95 -1.08 1.61
C THR A 154 2.93 -0.46 0.22
N HIS A 155 3.32 -1.19 -0.83
CA HIS A 155 3.24 -0.71 -2.22
C HIS A 155 1.81 -0.32 -2.62
N PHE A 156 0.81 -1.10 -2.21
CA PHE A 156 -0.59 -0.77 -2.45
C PHE A 156 -1.02 0.47 -1.63
N ILE A 157 -0.77 0.45 -0.32
CA ILE A 157 -1.21 1.48 0.62
C ILE A 157 -0.59 2.84 0.27
N ASN A 158 0.72 2.90 -0.03
CA ASN A 158 1.37 4.15 -0.43
C ASN A 158 0.67 4.80 -1.63
N ARG A 159 0.32 4.01 -2.65
CA ARG A 159 -0.36 4.52 -3.85
C ARG A 159 -1.74 5.06 -3.52
N MET A 160 -2.50 4.36 -2.69
CA MET A 160 -3.82 4.81 -2.25
C MET A 160 -3.74 6.05 -1.35
N VAL A 161 -2.81 6.07 -0.39
CA VAL A 161 -2.55 7.21 0.50
C VAL A 161 -2.21 8.45 -0.29
N THR A 162 -1.21 8.39 -1.16
CA THR A 162 -0.79 9.55 -1.96
C THR A 162 -1.88 10.01 -2.94
N SER A 163 -2.75 9.10 -3.39
CA SER A 163 -3.88 9.45 -4.27
C SER A 163 -5.05 10.11 -3.53
N LEU A 164 -5.33 9.68 -2.29
CA LEU A 164 -6.58 10.00 -1.59
C LEU A 164 -6.39 10.90 -0.37
N LEU A 165 -5.16 11.20 0.05
CA LEU A 165 -4.88 11.99 1.25
C LEU A 165 -4.09 13.25 0.93
N ASP A 166 -4.37 14.30 1.69
CA ASP A 166 -3.46 15.43 1.86
C ASP A 166 -2.43 15.02 2.92
N GLU A 167 -1.34 14.39 2.49
CA GLU A 167 -0.29 13.88 3.36
C GLU A 167 0.29 14.97 4.30
N PRO A 168 0.60 16.20 3.82
CA PRO A 168 0.98 17.31 4.70
C PRO A 168 -0.04 17.65 5.79
N ALA A 169 -1.35 17.56 5.51
CA ALA A 169 -2.38 17.84 6.50
C ALA A 169 -2.45 16.79 7.63
N LEU A 170 -1.97 15.57 7.37
CA LEU A 170 -1.94 14.47 8.33
C LEU A 170 -0.66 14.38 9.17
N LEU A 171 0.40 15.08 8.76
CA LEU A 171 1.68 15.06 9.45
C LEU A 171 1.86 16.34 10.27
N PRO A 172 1.80 16.28 11.61
CA PRO A 172 2.04 17.45 12.43
C PRO A 172 3.45 17.99 12.17
N GLY A 173 3.58 19.26 11.75
CA GLY A 173 4.87 19.84 11.37
C GLY A 173 5.98 19.75 12.43
N ALA A 174 5.61 19.60 13.71
CA ALA A 174 6.56 19.37 14.82
C ALA A 174 7.21 17.97 14.78
N VAL A 175 6.49 16.95 14.32
CA VAL A 175 6.99 15.56 14.17
C VAL A 175 8.08 15.50 13.11
N HIS A 176 7.99 16.30 12.05
CA HIS A 176 9.05 16.39 11.04
C HIS A 176 10.35 17.04 11.56
N ARG A 177 10.23 18.06 12.41
CA ARG A 177 11.36 18.95 12.74
C ARG A 177 12.19 18.51 13.95
N SER A 178 11.70 17.59 14.79
CA SER A 178 12.37 17.23 16.04
C SER A 178 12.40 15.74 16.31
N GLN A 179 13.61 15.18 16.41
CA GLN A 179 13.85 13.80 16.84
C GLN A 179 13.31 13.53 18.25
N LEU A 180 13.43 14.50 19.15
CA LEU A 180 12.90 14.39 20.51
C LEU A 180 11.37 14.25 20.49
N VAL A 181 10.68 15.03 19.66
CA VAL A 181 9.23 14.94 19.48
C VAL A 181 8.83 13.58 18.93
N ARG A 182 9.53 13.06 17.90
CA ARG A 182 9.27 11.71 17.36
C ARG A 182 9.46 10.62 18.40
N ARG A 183 10.52 10.69 19.18
CA ARG A 183 10.77 9.73 20.27
C ARG A 183 9.66 9.73 21.32
N VAL A 184 9.15 10.92 21.68
CA VAL A 184 8.02 11.06 22.61
C VAL A 184 6.73 10.57 21.98
N ALA A 185 6.45 10.92 20.73
CA ALA A 185 5.29 10.43 19.98
C ALA A 185 5.30 8.91 19.82
N GLY A 186 6.49 8.29 19.70
CA GLY A 186 6.63 6.83 19.69
C GLY A 186 6.05 6.15 20.93
N ARG A 187 6.06 6.82 22.09
CA ARG A 187 5.43 6.29 23.31
C ARG A 187 3.90 6.19 23.20
N VAL A 188 3.27 7.04 22.39
CA VAL A 188 1.82 6.98 22.15
C VAL A 188 1.44 5.71 21.40
N VAL A 189 2.28 5.29 20.44
CA VAL A 189 2.05 4.08 19.63
C VAL A 189 2.76 2.83 20.17
N GLN A 190 3.50 2.93 21.28
CA GLN A 190 4.31 1.85 21.84
C GLN A 190 3.50 0.57 22.10
N ARG A 191 2.28 0.70 22.62
CA ARG A 191 1.43 -0.46 22.89
C ARG A 191 1.03 -1.17 21.60
N ALA A 192 0.65 -0.42 20.56
CA ALA A 192 0.31 -0.98 19.25
C ALA A 192 1.54 -1.62 18.58
N ALA A 193 2.69 -0.95 18.63
CA ALA A 193 3.94 -1.42 18.03
C ALA A 193 4.51 -2.70 18.66
N ARG A 194 4.09 -3.03 19.89
CA ARG A 194 4.55 -4.20 20.64
C ARG A 194 3.48 -5.27 20.81
N LEU A 195 2.28 -5.03 20.28
CA LEU A 195 1.18 -5.98 20.39
C LEU A 195 1.49 -7.19 19.52
N LEU A 196 1.44 -8.38 20.13
CA LEU A 196 1.56 -9.65 19.42
C LEU A 196 0.16 -10.14 19.03
N LEU A 197 -0.04 -10.39 17.75
CA LEU A 197 -1.33 -10.80 17.20
C LEU A 197 -1.22 -12.19 16.59
N ALA A 198 -2.22 -13.03 16.89
CA ALA A 198 -2.37 -14.32 16.23
C ALA A 198 -2.81 -14.12 14.76
N PRO A 199 -2.22 -14.87 13.81
CA PRO A 199 -2.66 -14.86 12.41
C PRO A 199 -4.10 -15.40 12.23
N GLY A 200 -4.78 -14.94 11.19
CA GLY A 200 -6.02 -15.50 10.64
C GLY A 200 -7.30 -14.71 10.94
N ARG A 201 -7.31 -13.83 11.94
CA ARG A 201 -8.54 -13.17 12.40
C ARG A 201 -9.18 -12.26 11.33
N SER A 202 -8.39 -11.60 10.50
CA SER A 202 -8.97 -10.69 9.49
C SER A 202 -9.66 -11.40 8.33
N LEU A 203 -9.44 -12.72 8.16
CA LEU A 203 -10.06 -13.46 7.07
C LEU A 203 -11.58 -13.50 7.19
N GLU A 204 -12.14 -13.37 8.40
CA GLU A 204 -13.59 -13.26 8.63
C GLU A 204 -14.23 -12.01 7.98
N LEU A 205 -13.42 -11.02 7.63
CA LEU A 205 -13.85 -9.79 6.98
C LEU A 205 -13.94 -9.95 5.45
N LEU A 206 -13.36 -11.01 4.89
CA LEU A 206 -13.30 -11.24 3.46
C LEU A 206 -14.59 -11.93 2.98
N GLY A 207 -15.15 -11.43 1.88
CA GLY A 207 -16.30 -12.06 1.24
C GLY A 207 -15.90 -13.30 0.43
N PRO A 208 -16.82 -14.26 0.17
CA PRO A 208 -16.51 -15.50 -0.55
C PRO A 208 -15.86 -15.29 -1.93
N GLU A 209 -16.28 -14.23 -2.62
CA GLU A 209 -15.74 -13.85 -3.94
C GLU A 209 -14.27 -13.36 -3.87
N ALA A 210 -13.83 -12.84 -2.73
CA ALA A 210 -12.45 -12.42 -2.51
C ALA A 210 -11.56 -13.62 -2.13
N GLU A 211 -12.12 -14.68 -1.54
CA GLU A 211 -11.39 -15.89 -1.13
C GLU A 211 -11.09 -16.86 -2.28
N SER A 212 -11.74 -16.68 -3.43
CA SER A 212 -11.72 -17.65 -4.55
C SER A 212 -10.53 -17.48 -5.52
N GLY A 213 -9.67 -16.47 -5.31
CA GLY A 213 -8.52 -16.21 -6.17
C GLY A 213 -7.36 -17.19 -5.93
N PRO A 214 -6.51 -17.47 -6.94
CA PRO A 214 -5.36 -18.34 -6.73
C PRO A 214 -4.38 -17.69 -5.76
N VAL A 215 -4.03 -18.43 -4.71
CA VAL A 215 -3.04 -18.05 -3.71
C VAL A 215 -1.64 -18.19 -4.33
N PRO A 216 -0.79 -17.15 -4.28
CA PRO A 216 0.54 -17.25 -4.84
C PRO A 216 1.45 -18.15 -4.00
N ALA A 217 2.35 -18.87 -4.67
CA ALA A 217 3.21 -19.87 -4.02
C ALA A 217 4.10 -19.28 -2.91
N TRP A 218 4.58 -18.04 -3.08
CA TRP A 218 5.44 -17.37 -2.10
C TRP A 218 4.78 -17.17 -0.74
N ALA A 219 3.44 -17.15 -0.68
CA ALA A 219 2.71 -16.86 0.55
C ALA A 219 2.50 -18.09 1.46
N GLY A 220 2.81 -19.29 0.96
CA GLY A 220 2.61 -20.54 1.69
C GLY A 220 1.15 -20.82 2.05
N PRO A 221 0.88 -21.75 2.99
CA PRO A 221 -0.48 -22.16 3.38
C PRO A 221 -1.16 -21.20 4.39
N GLY A 222 -0.48 -20.13 4.80
CA GLY A 222 -0.94 -19.21 5.83
C GLY A 222 -2.02 -18.23 5.38
N PRO A 223 -2.51 -17.37 6.29
CA PRO A 223 -3.59 -16.42 6.00
C PRO A 223 -3.17 -15.29 5.03
N ILE A 224 -1.87 -14.98 4.94
CA ILE A 224 -1.32 -13.91 4.10
C ILE A 224 -1.69 -14.11 2.63
N GLY A 225 -1.55 -15.34 2.12
CA GLY A 225 -1.84 -15.66 0.72
C GLY A 225 -3.30 -15.45 0.35
N ARG A 226 -4.22 -15.79 1.26
CA ARG A 226 -5.66 -15.55 1.11
C ARG A 226 -5.98 -14.06 1.13
N ALA A 227 -5.40 -13.31 2.07
CA ALA A 227 -5.58 -11.87 2.15
C ALA A 227 -5.03 -11.13 0.91
N TYR A 228 -3.87 -11.57 0.40
CA TYR A 228 -3.29 -11.02 -0.83
C TYR A 228 -4.16 -11.33 -2.06
N ALA A 229 -4.62 -12.59 -2.21
CA ALA A 229 -5.51 -12.98 -3.29
C ALA A 229 -6.83 -12.17 -3.27
N ALA A 230 -7.37 -11.91 -2.08
CA ALA A 230 -8.53 -11.06 -1.89
C ALA A 230 -8.28 -9.62 -2.35
N LEU A 231 -7.16 -9.01 -1.94
CA LEU A 231 -6.78 -7.65 -2.36
C LEU A 231 -6.60 -7.56 -3.88
N ARG A 232 -5.94 -8.56 -4.46
CA ARG A 232 -5.76 -8.67 -5.91
C ARG A 232 -7.10 -8.75 -6.63
N ALA A 233 -8.00 -9.62 -6.17
CA ALA A 233 -9.32 -9.80 -6.77
C ALA A 233 -10.19 -8.53 -6.69
N VAL A 234 -10.23 -7.83 -5.55
CA VAL A 234 -11.00 -6.57 -5.42
C VAL A 234 -10.39 -5.45 -6.27
N GLY A 235 -9.05 -5.37 -6.36
CA GLY A 235 -8.35 -4.41 -7.20
C GLY A 235 -8.64 -4.63 -8.68
N GLU A 236 -8.55 -5.87 -9.15
CA GLU A 236 -8.90 -6.25 -10.54
C GLU A 236 -10.35 -5.91 -10.89
N ARG A 237 -11.29 -6.10 -9.96
CA ARG A 237 -12.70 -5.71 -10.16
C ARG A 237 -12.88 -4.21 -10.33
N GLY A 238 -12.03 -3.39 -9.71
CA GLY A 238 -12.03 -1.94 -9.93
C GLY A 238 -11.78 -1.57 -11.39
N GLY A 239 -11.11 -2.42 -12.16
CA GLY A 239 -10.90 -2.23 -13.60
C GLY A 239 -12.14 -2.48 -14.46
N ARG A 240 -13.26 -2.94 -13.89
CA ARG A 240 -14.53 -3.16 -14.62
C ARG A 240 -15.30 -1.88 -14.89
N THR A 241 -14.96 -0.79 -14.20
CA THR A 241 -15.51 0.55 -14.48
C THR A 241 -14.88 1.17 -15.72
N LEU A 242 -13.73 0.63 -16.17
CA LEU A 242 -13.11 0.97 -17.45
C LEU A 242 -13.62 0.04 -18.55
N GLY A 243 -13.78 0.56 -19.76
CA GLY A 243 -13.91 -0.26 -20.95
C GLY A 243 -12.69 -1.16 -21.19
N ALA A 244 -12.87 -2.20 -22.00
CA ALA A 244 -11.84 -3.22 -22.23
C ALA A 244 -10.54 -2.64 -22.78
N GLU A 245 -10.62 -1.63 -23.65
CA GLU A 245 -9.47 -0.92 -24.21
C GLU A 245 -8.72 -0.11 -23.15
N GLY A 246 -9.46 0.65 -22.33
CA GLY A 246 -8.88 1.40 -21.21
C GLY A 246 -8.15 0.50 -20.22
N ARG A 247 -8.77 -0.63 -19.85
CA ARG A 247 -8.14 -1.65 -18.99
C ARG A 247 -6.87 -2.22 -19.60
N ALA A 248 -6.90 -2.57 -20.88
CA ALA A 248 -5.74 -3.12 -21.59
C ALA A 248 -4.59 -2.11 -21.68
N ALA A 249 -4.90 -0.84 -21.96
CA ALA A 249 -3.90 0.24 -22.04
C ALA A 249 -3.17 0.45 -20.70
N VAL A 250 -3.91 0.48 -19.58
CA VAL A 250 -3.32 0.59 -18.23
C VAL A 250 -2.40 -0.60 -17.93
N LEU A 251 -2.88 -1.82 -18.15
CA LEU A 251 -2.10 -3.04 -17.89
C LEU A 251 -0.83 -3.11 -18.75
N ALA A 252 -0.93 -2.76 -20.03
CA ALA A 252 0.21 -2.73 -20.95
C ALA A 252 1.26 -1.68 -20.52
N ALA A 253 0.82 -0.48 -20.11
CA ALA A 253 1.71 0.56 -19.63
C ALA A 253 2.45 0.14 -18.34
N VAL A 254 1.74 -0.51 -17.41
CA VAL A 254 2.35 -1.03 -16.17
C VAL A 254 3.26 -2.23 -16.44
N ALA A 255 2.95 -3.09 -17.41
CA ALA A 255 3.82 -4.20 -17.79
C ALA A 255 5.16 -3.71 -18.35
N ALA A 256 5.15 -2.61 -19.12
CA ALA A 256 6.34 -1.98 -19.68
C ALA A 256 7.13 -1.12 -18.67
N TRP A 257 6.56 -0.84 -17.50
CA TRP A 257 7.22 -0.09 -16.44
C TRP A 257 8.38 -0.88 -15.82
N ASP A 258 9.44 -0.16 -15.45
CA ASP A 258 10.73 -0.67 -14.97
C ASP A 258 11.02 -0.29 -13.51
N GLY A 259 10.04 0.27 -12.80
CA GLY A 259 10.23 0.72 -11.42
C GLY A 259 10.51 2.21 -11.28
N THR A 260 10.97 2.87 -12.34
CA THR A 260 11.37 4.29 -12.26
C THR A 260 10.16 5.22 -12.04
N HIS A 261 10.38 6.36 -11.39
CA HIS A 261 9.36 7.40 -11.32
C HIS A 261 9.26 8.09 -12.69
N PRO A 262 8.05 8.24 -13.28
CA PRO A 262 7.92 8.91 -14.58
C PRO A 262 8.56 10.30 -14.57
N PRO A 263 9.20 10.74 -15.67
CA PRO A 263 9.76 12.10 -15.75
C PRO A 263 8.65 13.15 -15.65
N LEU A 264 8.99 14.39 -15.27
CA LEU A 264 8.01 15.46 -15.03
C LEU A 264 7.20 15.85 -16.28
N GLY A 265 7.71 15.59 -17.49
CA GLY A 265 6.97 15.79 -18.74
C GLY A 265 5.85 14.76 -18.91
N GLY A 266 4.59 15.19 -18.77
CA GLY A 266 3.40 14.32 -18.79
C GLY A 266 3.14 13.54 -20.09
N GLY A 267 3.72 13.97 -21.21
CA GLY A 267 3.46 13.37 -22.53
C GLY A 267 3.75 11.86 -22.62
N ARG A 268 4.78 11.36 -21.91
CA ARG A 268 5.13 9.92 -21.94
C ARG A 268 4.17 9.07 -21.10
N LEU A 269 3.58 9.61 -20.04
CA LEU A 269 2.66 8.87 -19.17
C LEU A 269 1.27 8.73 -19.81
N GLU A 270 0.82 9.73 -20.57
CA GLU A 270 -0.48 9.69 -21.24
C GLU A 270 -0.43 9.11 -22.66
N SER A 271 0.77 8.92 -23.24
CA SER A 271 0.93 8.32 -24.58
C SER A 271 0.17 6.99 -24.77
N PRO A 272 0.16 6.04 -23.81
CA PRO A 272 -0.61 4.80 -23.94
C PRO A 272 -2.13 5.01 -24.02
N LEU A 273 -2.63 6.18 -23.61
CA LEU A 273 -4.05 6.51 -23.53
C LEU A 273 -4.54 7.30 -24.76
N GLY A 274 -3.65 7.65 -25.69
CA GLY A 274 -3.96 8.52 -26.84
C GLY A 274 -5.01 7.94 -27.79
N GLY A 275 -5.07 6.61 -27.90
CA GLY A 275 -6.05 5.90 -28.74
C GLY A 275 -7.42 5.68 -28.08
N LEU A 276 -7.56 5.94 -26.77
CA LEU A 276 -8.80 5.68 -26.05
C LEU A 276 -9.89 6.68 -26.40
N GLY A 277 -11.14 6.22 -26.45
CA GLY A 277 -12.30 7.09 -26.54
C GLY A 277 -12.41 8.06 -25.35
N PRO A 278 -13.18 9.15 -25.50
CA PRO A 278 -13.29 10.19 -24.49
C PRO A 278 -13.98 9.74 -23.19
N ASP A 279 -14.68 8.59 -23.21
CA ASP A 279 -15.38 8.04 -22.06
C ASP A 279 -14.47 7.16 -21.18
N ASP A 280 -13.56 6.40 -21.79
CA ASP A 280 -12.60 5.53 -21.08
C ASP A 280 -11.37 6.28 -20.58
N ARG A 281 -10.97 7.35 -21.28
CA ARG A 281 -9.69 8.03 -21.05
C ARG A 281 -9.54 8.59 -19.63
N PRO A 282 -10.54 9.27 -19.01
CA PRO A 282 -10.37 9.83 -17.67
C PRO A 282 -10.13 8.76 -16.60
N ALA A 283 -10.89 7.66 -16.63
CA ALA A 283 -10.73 6.55 -15.69
C ALA A 283 -9.37 5.84 -15.89
N ALA A 284 -8.99 5.60 -17.15
CA ALA A 284 -7.68 5.02 -17.48
C ALA A 284 -6.51 5.91 -17.04
N ARG A 285 -6.66 7.24 -17.16
CA ARG A 285 -5.68 8.22 -16.66
C ARG A 285 -5.53 8.13 -15.15
N LEU A 286 -6.62 8.17 -14.40
CA LEU A 286 -6.58 8.07 -12.94
C LEU A 286 -5.97 6.75 -12.47
N ALA A 287 -6.34 5.62 -13.09
CA ALA A 287 -5.74 4.33 -12.79
C ALA A 287 -4.22 4.31 -13.07
N LEU A 288 -3.78 4.83 -14.22
CA LEU A 288 -2.36 4.86 -14.56
C LEU A 288 -1.55 5.80 -13.65
N LEU A 289 -2.13 6.94 -13.25
CA LEU A 289 -1.54 7.83 -12.26
C LEU A 289 -1.44 7.14 -10.90
N ALA A 290 -2.50 6.50 -10.40
CA ALA A 290 -2.46 5.74 -9.15
C ALA A 290 -1.38 4.66 -9.16
N ALA A 291 -1.17 4.00 -10.31
CA ALA A 291 -0.16 2.97 -10.50
C ALA A 291 1.28 3.52 -10.42
N LEU A 292 1.58 4.61 -11.15
CA LEU A 292 2.96 5.01 -11.47
C LEU A 292 3.39 6.36 -10.87
N ALA A 293 2.43 7.26 -10.63
CA ALA A 293 2.68 8.62 -10.16
C ALA A 293 1.47 9.18 -9.37
N PRO A 294 1.06 8.56 -8.24
CA PRO A 294 -0.15 8.94 -7.50
C PRO A 294 -0.13 10.40 -7.03
N TYR A 295 1.07 10.95 -6.78
CA TYR A 295 1.29 12.34 -6.39
C TYR A 295 0.94 13.38 -7.48
N ARG A 296 0.64 12.93 -8.70
CA ARG A 296 0.22 13.80 -9.82
C ARG A 296 -1.29 13.86 -10.00
N ILE A 297 -2.07 13.14 -9.20
CA ILE A 297 -3.53 13.21 -9.28
C ILE A 297 -4.00 14.57 -8.76
N THR A 298 -4.73 15.29 -9.61
CA THR A 298 -5.26 16.63 -9.32
C THR A 298 -6.77 16.65 -9.19
N ASP A 299 -7.32 17.72 -8.61
CA ASP A 299 -8.76 17.90 -8.49
C ASP A 299 -9.43 18.03 -9.87
N GLU A 300 -8.75 18.63 -10.84
CA GLU A 300 -9.24 18.79 -12.22
C GLU A 300 -9.39 17.44 -12.92
N GLN A 301 -8.44 16.53 -12.76
CA GLN A 301 -8.51 15.18 -13.36
C GLN A 301 -9.65 14.36 -12.75
N VAL A 302 -9.88 14.50 -11.45
CA VAL A 302 -11.01 13.84 -10.78
C VAL A 302 -12.35 14.47 -11.16
N ALA A 303 -12.39 15.79 -11.33
CA ALA A 303 -13.58 16.49 -11.83
C ALA A 303 -13.92 16.05 -13.27
N GLU A 304 -12.93 15.98 -14.17
CA GLU A 304 -13.10 15.46 -15.53
C GLU A 304 -13.67 14.03 -15.52
N TRP A 305 -13.16 13.15 -14.66
CA TRP A 305 -13.70 11.80 -14.51
C TRP A 305 -15.17 11.80 -14.04
N ARG A 306 -15.51 12.61 -13.03
CA ARG A 306 -16.88 12.72 -12.50
C ARG A 306 -17.87 13.23 -13.53
N GLU A 307 -17.50 14.26 -14.29
CA GLU A 307 -18.36 14.83 -15.34
C GLU A 307 -18.76 13.78 -16.38
N ARG A 308 -17.88 12.81 -16.67
CA ARG A 308 -18.16 11.72 -17.62
C ARG A 308 -18.99 10.57 -17.04
N HIS A 309 -18.88 10.30 -15.75
CA HIS A 309 -19.56 9.17 -15.10
C HIS A 309 -20.92 9.56 -14.49
N GLY A 310 -21.26 10.86 -14.45
CA GLY A 310 -22.57 11.36 -14.07
C GLY A 310 -22.97 11.01 -12.63
N GLU A 311 -24.26 10.79 -12.38
CA GLU A 311 -24.78 10.43 -11.04
C GLU A 311 -24.22 9.11 -10.49
N ALA A 312 -23.64 8.25 -11.34
CA ALA A 312 -23.01 7.01 -10.93
C ALA A 312 -21.60 7.22 -10.30
N ALA A 313 -21.00 8.40 -10.48
CA ALA A 313 -19.66 8.75 -10.00
C ALA A 313 -19.63 8.96 -8.48
N ASP A 314 -19.79 7.88 -7.72
CA ASP A 314 -19.69 7.90 -6.27
C ASP A 314 -18.24 7.84 -5.79
N GLY A 315 -18.04 8.16 -4.51
CA GLY A 315 -16.72 8.11 -3.89
C GLY A 315 -16.08 6.72 -3.90
N GLY A 316 -16.88 5.66 -3.89
CA GLY A 316 -16.42 4.27 -3.91
C GLY A 316 -15.90 3.86 -5.28
N GLU A 317 -16.49 4.36 -6.37
CA GLU A 317 -16.05 4.09 -7.73
C GLU A 317 -14.66 4.68 -7.99
N LEU A 318 -14.42 5.91 -7.53
CA LEU A 318 -13.09 6.51 -7.57
C LEU A 318 -12.06 5.64 -6.83
N VAL A 319 -12.38 5.20 -5.61
CA VAL A 319 -11.49 4.31 -4.84
C VAL A 319 -11.21 3.01 -5.60
N ARG A 320 -12.21 2.42 -6.26
CA ARG A 320 -12.08 1.20 -7.06
C ARG A 320 -11.18 1.41 -8.30
N VAL A 321 -11.33 2.51 -9.04
CA VAL A 321 -10.47 2.86 -10.19
C VAL A 321 -9.01 3.02 -9.76
N LEU A 322 -8.77 3.74 -8.66
CA LEU A 322 -7.43 3.94 -8.12
C LEU A 322 -6.84 2.62 -7.60
N ALA A 323 -7.64 1.79 -6.93
CA ALA A 323 -7.23 0.47 -6.46
C ALA A 323 -6.85 -0.48 -7.61
N PHE A 324 -7.54 -0.40 -8.75
CA PHE A 324 -7.16 -1.15 -9.95
C PHE A 324 -5.75 -0.77 -10.44
N GLY A 325 -5.49 0.52 -10.59
CA GLY A 325 -4.16 1.03 -10.95
C GLY A 325 -3.08 0.63 -9.94
N ALA A 326 -3.35 0.85 -8.65
CA ALA A 326 -2.43 0.50 -7.58
C ALA A 326 -2.11 -1.00 -7.57
N MET A 327 -3.12 -1.85 -7.70
CA MET A 327 -2.94 -3.30 -7.71
C MET A 327 -2.22 -3.80 -8.96
N ALA A 328 -2.44 -3.19 -10.14
CA ALA A 328 -1.68 -3.52 -11.34
C ALA A 328 -0.18 -3.31 -11.12
N ALA A 329 0.21 -2.20 -10.48
CA ALA A 329 1.60 -1.94 -10.14
C ALA A 329 2.14 -2.90 -9.06
N VAL A 330 1.32 -3.28 -8.08
CA VAL A 330 1.69 -4.26 -7.05
C VAL A 330 1.94 -5.64 -7.66
N THR A 331 1.09 -6.11 -8.58
CA THR A 331 1.29 -7.37 -9.31
C THR A 331 2.56 -7.34 -10.15
N ARG A 332 2.90 -6.18 -10.73
CA ARG A 332 4.17 -6.00 -11.45
C ARG A 332 5.39 -6.13 -10.52
N VAL A 333 5.32 -5.51 -9.34
CA VAL A 333 6.35 -5.58 -8.29
C VAL A 333 6.47 -6.99 -7.72
N GLU A 334 5.36 -7.67 -7.45
CA GLU A 334 5.33 -9.08 -7.03
C GLU A 334 6.16 -9.94 -7.99
N GLY A 335 5.93 -9.79 -9.30
CA GLY A 335 6.67 -10.51 -10.31
C GLY A 335 8.19 -10.28 -10.26
N TRP A 336 8.65 -9.08 -9.89
CA TRP A 336 10.08 -8.80 -9.73
C TRP A 336 10.67 -9.47 -8.50
N ILE A 337 9.97 -9.38 -7.37
CA ILE A 337 10.42 -9.95 -6.10
C ILE A 337 10.51 -11.47 -6.24
N THR A 338 9.48 -12.12 -6.79
CA THR A 338 9.41 -13.58 -6.86
C THR A 338 10.27 -14.19 -7.96
N ALA A 339 10.47 -13.49 -9.09
CA ALA A 339 11.33 -13.99 -10.17
C ALA A 339 12.79 -14.08 -9.73
N ALA A 340 13.27 -13.11 -8.95
CA ALA A 340 14.63 -13.10 -8.43
C ALA A 340 14.90 -14.28 -7.48
N THR A 341 13.91 -14.67 -6.68
CA THR A 341 14.00 -15.80 -5.74
C THR A 341 14.07 -17.16 -6.46
N LEU A 342 13.42 -17.31 -7.62
CA LEU A 342 13.45 -18.55 -8.41
C LEU A 342 14.76 -18.79 -9.18
N THR A 343 15.58 -17.75 -9.34
CA THR A 343 16.86 -17.82 -10.08
C THR A 343 18.09 -17.98 -9.19
N ALA A 344 17.93 -17.96 -7.86
CA ALA A 344 19.03 -18.21 -6.94
C ALA A 344 19.40 -19.70 -6.93
N PRO A 345 20.66 -20.10 -7.17
CA PRO A 345 21.07 -21.49 -7.02
C PRO A 345 20.88 -21.92 -5.56
N SER A 346 20.23 -23.07 -5.34
CA SER A 346 20.16 -23.71 -4.03
C SER A 346 21.58 -23.91 -3.49
N VAL A 347 21.94 -23.20 -2.42
CA VAL A 347 23.22 -23.39 -1.70
C VAL A 347 23.03 -24.48 -0.65
#